data_AF-A0A420YVN4-F1
#
_entry.id   AF-A0A420YVN4-F1
#
_cell.length_a   1.000
_cell.length_b   1.000
_cell.length_c   1.000
_cell.angle_alpha   90.00
_cell.angle_beta   90.00
_cell.angle_gamma   90.00
#
_symmetry.space_group_name_H-M   'P 1'
#
loop_
_entity.id
_entity.type
_entity.pdbx_description
1 polymer ?
#
loop_
_entity_poly.entity_id
_entity_poly.type
_entity_poly.pdbx_seq_one_letter_code
_entity_poly.pdbx_strand_id
1 'polypeptide(L)'
;MIKNKKLTVLLMTLLVALFVIFQQPKIESAVVDNVITRIDIQNSQGEPLTQGVGSWENFRLNAEFAFNNGQVQPGDTATIQLPEEVIFVGKSFEIRDVNGQVVANATIDSTSKQAVLTFTNYVTQRASFSGNFTMTVRIDHNVARTAQQIPLTVTVNHTPMYSGVVNYTGIAGMEPQDFAKSGWQDPNDNSKLHYIIYVNQNYLNFTDIMIGDTIQYENAKIDKSSFRVISGTWYTDTTDNSIRLGYQEDVTASYSPQFSADGKSFTLSLKPFNPNRGYYVKYDVDLLGAPANGMLLNNNATMEDSTGWKSVADAQIVYQEDGGNARSNIFKVELTKKSDTGEKLQGAEFGLYYEGTLVKTATSDANGVVTFDSLIKPKYTIKETKAPAGYVLSEEEITVNVADAESGVVHKDVVNKPETTTTTTTTTTTTTEAPTTTTTTTTEAPTTTTESTTSSTTTTESTTESTTTEMPTSSSTTTETSTTEGSTTETTVTPRESTTTSEADLPKTGTSATIFTTIAGALSVLGGFAILMNRKDVDVNR
;
A
#
# COMPACT_ATOMS: atom_id res chain seq x y z
N MET A 1 -49.26 -12.41 -38.81
CA MET A 1 -47.83 -12.02 -38.94
C MET A 1 -47.40 -10.84 -38.06
N ILE A 2 -48.21 -9.78 -37.86
CA ILE A 2 -47.76 -8.52 -37.23
C ILE A 2 -47.28 -8.66 -35.76
N LYS A 3 -47.93 -9.49 -34.92
CA LYS A 3 -47.56 -9.64 -33.49
C LYS A 3 -46.08 -10.01 -33.27
N ASN A 4 -45.52 -10.92 -34.08
CA ASN A 4 -44.14 -11.40 -33.89
C ASN A 4 -43.10 -10.29 -34.09
N LYS A 5 -43.30 -9.39 -35.09
CA LYS A 5 -42.34 -8.30 -35.36
C LYS A 5 -42.11 -7.40 -34.14
N LYS A 6 -43.17 -7.07 -33.39
CA LYS A 6 -43.04 -6.24 -32.17
C LYS A 6 -42.26 -6.97 -31.05
N LEU A 7 -42.45 -8.28 -30.91
CA LEU A 7 -41.70 -9.08 -29.93
C LEU A 7 -40.22 -9.17 -30.30
N THR A 8 -39.88 -9.38 -31.58
CA THR A 8 -38.49 -9.41 -32.05
C THR A 8 -37.77 -8.08 -31.80
N VAL A 9 -38.42 -6.94 -32.10
CA VAL A 9 -37.84 -5.61 -31.83
C VAL A 9 -37.62 -5.40 -30.33
N LEU A 10 -38.59 -5.72 -29.48
CA LEU A 10 -38.45 -5.59 -28.03
C LEU A 10 -37.29 -6.44 -27.48
N LEU A 11 -37.18 -7.69 -27.94
CA LEU A 11 -36.10 -8.59 -27.55
C LEU A 11 -34.73 -8.03 -27.98
N MET A 12 -34.63 -7.48 -29.20
CA MET A 12 -33.39 -6.92 -29.74
C MET A 12 -32.98 -5.64 -28.99
N THR A 13 -33.92 -4.76 -28.63
CA THR A 13 -33.64 -3.59 -27.78
C THR A 13 -33.18 -3.98 -26.37
N LEU A 14 -33.76 -5.04 -25.79
CA LEU A 14 -33.31 -5.56 -24.49
C LEU A 14 -31.90 -6.16 -24.57
N LEU A 15 -31.60 -6.87 -25.67
CA LEU A 15 -30.29 -7.47 -25.91
C LEU A 15 -29.21 -6.40 -26.13
N VAL A 16 -29.51 -5.31 -26.84
CA VAL A 16 -28.61 -4.16 -26.98
C VAL A 16 -28.43 -3.42 -25.65
N ALA A 17 -29.49 -3.22 -24.86
CA ALA A 17 -29.38 -2.62 -23.53
C ALA A 17 -28.49 -3.46 -22.59
N LEU A 18 -28.65 -4.79 -22.59
CA LEU A 18 -27.78 -5.72 -21.87
C LEU A 18 -26.33 -5.62 -22.38
N PHE A 19 -26.11 -5.58 -23.70
CA PHE A 19 -24.76 -5.45 -24.27
C PHE A 19 -24.07 -4.15 -23.88
N VAL A 20 -24.80 -3.04 -23.75
CA VAL A 20 -24.28 -1.77 -23.23
C VAL A 20 -23.98 -1.83 -21.72
N ILE A 21 -24.81 -2.51 -20.93
CA ILE A 21 -24.55 -2.73 -19.49
C ILE A 21 -23.29 -3.60 -19.27
N PHE A 22 -23.03 -4.58 -20.14
CA PHE A 22 -21.81 -5.39 -20.12
C PHE A 22 -20.58 -4.72 -20.78
N GLN A 23 -20.75 -3.54 -21.38
CA GLN A 23 -19.66 -2.70 -21.91
C GLN A 23 -19.30 -1.58 -20.93
N GLN A 24 -19.26 -1.88 -19.62
CA GLN A 24 -18.53 -1.02 -18.69
C GLN A 24 -17.04 -1.08 -19.07
N PRO A 25 -16.34 0.07 -19.19
CA PRO A 25 -14.91 0.06 -19.47
C PRO A 25 -14.21 -0.66 -18.31
N LYS A 26 -13.52 -1.75 -18.63
CA LYS A 26 -12.62 -2.42 -17.68
C LYS A 26 -11.47 -1.44 -17.43
N ILE A 27 -11.52 -0.74 -16.30
CA ILE A 27 -10.44 0.16 -15.89
C ILE A 27 -9.23 -0.72 -15.63
N GLU A 28 -8.25 -0.65 -16.52
CA GLU A 28 -6.97 -1.31 -16.31
C GLU A 28 -6.17 -0.48 -15.31
N SER A 29 -5.66 -1.17 -14.29
CA SER A 29 -4.85 -0.59 -13.22
C SER A 29 -3.59 0.05 -13.80
N ALA A 30 -3.38 1.35 -13.54
CA ALA A 30 -2.13 1.99 -13.93
C ALA A 30 -0.98 1.47 -13.05
N VAL A 31 0.24 1.49 -13.60
CA VAL A 31 1.47 1.32 -12.83
C VAL A 31 1.88 2.69 -12.27
N VAL A 32 2.18 2.75 -10.98
CA VAL A 32 2.50 3.99 -10.26
C VAL A 32 4.00 4.07 -9.97
N ASP A 33 4.68 4.98 -10.64
CA ASP A 33 6.09 5.24 -10.42
C ASP A 33 6.36 6.03 -9.13
N ASN A 34 7.58 5.87 -8.59
CA ASN A 34 8.12 6.61 -7.45
C ASN A 34 7.40 6.44 -6.10
N VAL A 35 6.56 5.42 -5.92
CA VAL A 35 5.92 5.12 -4.61
C VAL A 35 6.87 4.41 -3.65
N ILE A 36 7.64 3.43 -4.14
CA ILE A 36 8.73 2.82 -3.35
C ILE A 36 9.91 3.80 -3.36
N THR A 37 10.38 4.19 -2.18
CA THR A 37 11.45 5.19 -2.02
C THR A 37 12.81 4.59 -1.69
N ARG A 38 12.84 3.35 -1.18
CA ARG A 38 14.04 2.61 -0.81
C ARG A 38 13.73 1.12 -0.72
N ILE A 39 14.71 0.28 -1.07
CA ILE A 39 14.71 -1.16 -0.78
C ILE A 39 16.07 -1.53 -0.17
N ASP A 40 16.09 -2.32 0.90
CA ASP A 40 17.30 -2.90 1.49
C ASP A 40 17.11 -4.34 2.00
N ILE A 41 18.21 -4.96 2.44
CA ILE A 41 18.26 -6.33 2.96
C ILE A 41 18.70 -6.41 4.42
N GLN A 42 18.02 -7.27 5.17
CA GLN A 42 18.31 -7.62 6.56
C GLN A 42 18.33 -9.13 6.73
N ASN A 43 18.94 -9.62 7.82
CA ASN A 43 18.89 -11.04 8.17
C ASN A 43 17.48 -11.49 8.57
N SER A 44 17.31 -12.79 8.83
CA SER A 44 16.02 -13.37 9.22
C SER A 44 15.34 -12.68 10.42
N GLN A 45 16.11 -12.03 11.32
CA GLN A 45 15.62 -11.40 12.55
C GLN A 45 15.35 -9.88 12.43
N GLY A 46 15.78 -9.22 11.35
CA GLY A 46 15.64 -7.77 11.16
C GLY A 46 16.92 -6.95 11.40
N GLU A 47 18.05 -7.62 11.66
CA GLU A 47 19.36 -6.98 11.83
C GLU A 47 20.12 -6.88 10.50
N PRO A 48 21.13 -5.99 10.35
CA PRO A 48 21.90 -5.85 9.11
C PRO A 48 22.51 -7.17 8.61
N LEU A 49 22.32 -7.48 7.32
CA LEU A 49 22.79 -8.73 6.71
C LEU A 49 24.32 -8.74 6.54
N THR A 50 25.02 -9.14 7.59
CA THR A 50 26.49 -9.12 7.70
C THR A 50 27.13 -10.51 7.65
N GLN A 51 26.36 -11.56 7.94
CA GLN A 51 26.79 -12.96 7.90
C GLN A 51 26.57 -13.56 6.49
N GLY A 52 27.20 -14.71 6.24
CA GLY A 52 26.98 -15.46 5.00
C GLY A 52 25.66 -16.23 5.04
N VAL A 53 24.91 -16.21 3.93
CA VAL A 53 23.57 -16.82 3.83
C VAL A 53 23.66 -18.27 3.33
N GLY A 54 22.99 -19.18 4.03
CA GLY A 54 22.83 -20.59 3.67
C GLY A 54 21.84 -20.86 2.52
N SER A 55 21.95 -22.01 1.85
CA SER A 55 21.06 -22.41 0.74
C SER A 55 19.57 -22.54 1.10
N TRP A 56 19.28 -22.73 2.39
CA TRP A 56 17.92 -22.85 2.95
C TRP A 56 17.59 -21.73 3.93
N GLU A 57 18.47 -20.73 4.04
CA GLU A 57 18.32 -19.63 4.98
C GLU A 57 17.54 -18.48 4.32
N ASN A 58 16.47 -18.06 5.00
CA ASN A 58 15.70 -16.90 4.60
C ASN A 58 16.43 -15.61 5.02
N PHE A 59 16.19 -14.53 4.28
CA PHE A 59 16.53 -13.17 4.67
C PHE A 59 15.36 -12.24 4.30
N ARG A 60 15.42 -10.99 4.78
CA ARG A 60 14.37 -10.00 4.59
C ARG A 60 14.74 -9.06 3.45
N LEU A 61 13.79 -8.81 2.56
CA LEU A 61 13.79 -7.62 1.71
C LEU A 61 12.82 -6.61 2.34
N ASN A 62 13.32 -5.45 2.74
CA ASN A 62 12.50 -4.37 3.27
C ASN A 62 12.32 -3.29 2.21
N ALA A 63 11.12 -2.74 2.10
CA ALA A 63 10.84 -1.59 1.26
C ALA A 63 10.22 -0.47 2.09
N GLU A 64 10.72 0.75 1.91
CA GLU A 64 10.04 1.97 2.35
C GLU A 64 9.22 2.53 1.19
N PHE A 65 8.04 3.09 1.50
CA PHE A 65 7.20 3.74 0.50
C PHE A 65 6.66 5.07 1.01
N ALA A 66 6.47 6.01 0.09
CA ALA A 66 5.88 7.31 0.35
C ALA A 66 4.88 7.68 -0.76
N PHE A 67 3.72 8.14 -0.35
CA PHE A 67 2.64 8.61 -1.21
C PHE A 67 2.42 10.10 -0.96
N ASN A 68 2.68 10.92 -1.98
CA ASN A 68 2.57 12.38 -1.91
C ASN A 68 1.56 12.91 -2.95
N ASN A 69 0.30 12.48 -2.82
CA ASN A 69 -0.85 13.05 -3.53
C ASN A 69 -0.77 13.01 -5.08
N GLY A 70 -0.22 11.92 -5.63
CA GLY A 70 -0.18 11.65 -7.08
C GLY A 70 -1.56 11.29 -7.66
N GLN A 71 -1.64 11.16 -8.99
CA GLN A 71 -2.87 10.83 -9.74
C GLN A 71 -3.29 9.34 -9.64
N VAL A 72 -3.17 8.76 -8.44
CA VAL A 72 -3.34 7.33 -8.19
C VAL A 72 -4.77 7.01 -7.80
N GLN A 73 -5.34 6.01 -8.44
CA GLN A 73 -6.69 5.52 -8.20
C GLN A 73 -6.70 4.18 -7.45
N PRO A 74 -7.82 3.83 -6.80
CA PRO A 74 -7.97 2.51 -6.20
C PRO A 74 -7.91 1.43 -7.28
N GLY A 75 -7.06 0.43 -7.07
CA GLY A 75 -6.77 -0.63 -8.06
C GLY A 75 -5.46 -0.42 -8.83
N ASP A 76 -4.88 0.79 -8.83
CA ASP A 76 -3.54 1.02 -9.40
C ASP A 76 -2.47 0.23 -8.64
N THR A 77 -1.33 -0.02 -9.29
CA THR A 77 -0.32 -0.97 -8.81
C THR A 77 1.11 -0.41 -8.77
N ALA A 78 1.96 -0.99 -7.93
CA ALA A 78 3.41 -0.90 -8.04
C ALA A 78 4.01 -2.31 -8.00
N THR A 79 4.96 -2.62 -8.88
CA THR A 79 5.55 -3.96 -8.98
C THR A 79 6.97 -3.98 -8.44
N ILE A 80 7.37 -5.13 -7.88
CA ILE A 80 8.72 -5.40 -7.37
C ILE A 80 9.18 -6.73 -7.96
N GLN A 81 10.16 -6.67 -8.84
CA GLN A 81 10.74 -7.82 -9.54
C GLN A 81 12.11 -8.15 -8.93
N LEU A 82 12.26 -9.36 -8.41
CA LEU A 82 13.56 -9.88 -7.95
C LEU A 82 14.43 -10.30 -9.14
N PRO A 83 15.78 -10.27 -9.00
CA PRO A 83 16.70 -10.86 -9.96
C PRO A 83 16.71 -12.40 -9.87
N GLU A 84 17.32 -13.06 -10.85
CA GLU A 84 17.23 -14.52 -11.04
C GLU A 84 17.79 -15.34 -9.88
N GLU A 85 18.77 -14.83 -9.14
CA GLU A 85 19.44 -15.52 -8.03
C GLU A 85 18.64 -15.53 -6.72
N VAL A 86 17.52 -14.80 -6.64
CA VAL A 86 16.67 -14.70 -5.42
C VAL A 86 15.27 -15.21 -5.72
N ILE A 87 14.57 -15.72 -4.71
CA ILE A 87 13.19 -16.17 -4.82
C ILE A 87 12.39 -15.77 -3.57
N PHE A 88 11.12 -15.41 -3.76
CA PHE A 88 10.20 -15.20 -2.65
C PHE A 88 9.89 -16.53 -1.94
N VAL A 89 9.94 -16.47 -0.60
CA VAL A 89 9.46 -17.51 0.32
C VAL A 89 8.18 -17.06 1.00
N GLY A 90 7.98 -15.74 1.10
CA GLY A 90 6.81 -15.10 1.65
C GLY A 90 5.52 -15.25 0.83
N LYS A 91 4.43 -14.81 1.44
CA LYS A 91 3.04 -14.95 0.98
C LYS A 91 2.47 -13.61 0.53
N SER A 92 1.31 -13.63 -0.12
CA SER A 92 0.51 -12.41 -0.31
C SER A 92 0.06 -11.86 1.06
N PHE A 93 0.20 -10.54 1.28
CA PHE A 93 -0.07 -9.88 2.56
C PHE A 93 -0.76 -8.51 2.38
N GLU A 94 -1.24 -7.93 3.48
CA GLU A 94 -1.82 -6.59 3.49
C GLU A 94 -0.87 -5.57 4.12
N ILE A 95 -0.78 -4.39 3.52
CA ILE A 95 -0.20 -3.20 4.17
C ILE A 95 -1.34 -2.48 4.87
N ARG A 96 -1.27 -2.34 6.19
CA ARG A 96 -2.34 -1.75 7.02
C ARG A 96 -1.86 -0.49 7.75
N ASP A 97 -2.76 0.46 7.96
CA ASP A 97 -2.49 1.65 8.78
C ASP A 97 -2.65 1.36 10.29
N VAL A 98 -2.28 2.34 11.13
CA VAL A 98 -2.36 2.23 12.60
C VAL A 98 -3.78 2.01 13.15
N ASN A 99 -4.83 2.13 12.34
CA ASN A 99 -6.23 1.86 12.67
C ASN A 99 -6.70 0.50 12.08
N GLY A 100 -5.79 -0.27 11.47
CA GLY A 100 -6.07 -1.50 10.74
C GLY A 100 -6.60 -1.28 9.32
N GLN A 101 -6.68 -0.05 8.80
CA GLN A 101 -7.23 0.20 7.46
C GLN A 101 -6.25 -0.28 6.38
N VAL A 102 -6.69 -1.15 5.46
CA VAL A 102 -5.83 -1.68 4.38
C VAL A 102 -5.50 -0.57 3.39
N VAL A 103 -4.21 -0.35 3.16
CA VAL A 103 -3.64 0.66 2.25
C VAL A 103 -3.32 0.06 0.89
N ALA A 104 -2.73 -1.13 0.88
CA ALA A 104 -2.47 -1.92 -0.32
C ALA A 104 -2.54 -3.42 0.00
N ASN A 105 -2.86 -4.22 -1.01
CA ASN A 105 -2.72 -5.67 -0.97
C ASN A 105 -1.47 -6.02 -1.77
N ALA A 106 -0.47 -6.64 -1.15
CA ALA A 106 0.69 -7.18 -1.85
C ALA A 106 0.39 -8.63 -2.24
N THR A 107 0.41 -8.92 -3.54
CA THR A 107 0.35 -10.28 -4.06
C THR A 107 1.75 -10.74 -4.46
N ILE A 108 2.11 -11.99 -4.16
CA ILE A 108 3.42 -12.56 -4.47
C ILE A 108 3.27 -13.76 -5.39
N ASP A 109 4.05 -13.79 -6.48
CA ASP A 109 4.31 -14.99 -7.28
C ASP A 109 5.82 -15.32 -7.24
N SER A 110 6.17 -16.42 -6.60
CA SER A 110 7.53 -16.93 -6.52
C SER A 110 8.04 -17.55 -7.83
N THR A 111 7.15 -17.83 -8.79
CA THR A 111 7.49 -18.41 -10.10
C THR A 111 7.99 -17.34 -11.07
N SER A 112 7.23 -16.24 -11.24
CA SER A 112 7.71 -15.04 -11.95
C SER A 112 8.67 -14.18 -11.13
N LYS A 113 8.83 -14.49 -9.84
CA LYS A 113 9.68 -13.76 -8.87
C LYS A 113 9.26 -12.29 -8.71
N GLN A 114 7.95 -12.04 -8.83
CA GLN A 114 7.34 -10.72 -8.80
C GLN A 114 6.37 -10.57 -7.62
N ALA A 115 6.41 -9.42 -6.96
CA ALA A 115 5.37 -8.96 -6.07
C ALA A 115 4.64 -7.76 -6.70
N VAL A 116 3.31 -7.72 -6.55
CA VAL A 116 2.46 -6.63 -7.06
C VAL A 116 1.65 -6.06 -5.91
N LEU A 117 1.94 -4.81 -5.55
CA LEU A 117 1.17 -4.03 -4.59
C LEU A 117 -0.01 -3.38 -5.31
N THR A 118 -1.23 -3.67 -4.89
CA THR A 118 -2.47 -3.06 -5.43
C THR A 118 -3.08 -2.12 -4.39
N PHE A 119 -3.14 -0.83 -4.71
CA PHE A 119 -3.60 0.21 -3.78
C PHE A 119 -5.12 0.20 -3.60
N THR A 120 -5.59 0.48 -2.37
CA THR A 120 -7.03 0.50 -2.05
C THR A 120 -7.61 1.92 -2.13
N ASN A 121 -8.89 2.07 -1.77
CA ASN A 121 -9.54 3.36 -1.49
C ASN A 121 -8.83 4.24 -0.43
N TYR A 122 -7.76 3.78 0.22
CA TYR A 122 -6.92 4.60 1.09
C TYR A 122 -6.31 5.81 0.36
N VAL A 123 -5.90 5.64 -0.91
CA VAL A 123 -5.21 6.69 -1.69
C VAL A 123 -6.08 7.91 -1.99
N THR A 124 -7.40 7.74 -2.10
CA THR A 124 -8.34 8.86 -2.25
C THR A 124 -8.80 9.42 -0.91
N GLN A 125 -8.69 8.62 0.16
CA GLN A 125 -9.10 9.02 1.51
C GLN A 125 -8.03 9.76 2.31
N ARG A 126 -6.75 9.66 1.93
CA ARG A 126 -5.60 10.31 2.59
C ARG A 126 -4.81 11.16 1.61
N ALA A 127 -4.37 12.33 2.08
CA ALA A 127 -3.61 13.29 1.27
C ALA A 127 -2.21 12.77 0.96
N SER A 128 -1.49 12.37 2.00
CA SER A 128 -0.19 11.74 1.90
C SER A 128 -0.04 10.73 3.04
N PHE A 129 0.78 9.70 2.80
CA PHE A 129 1.07 8.66 3.77
C PHE A 129 2.41 8.02 3.43
N SER A 130 3.10 7.48 4.42
CA SER A 130 4.31 6.69 4.21
C SER A 130 4.31 5.46 5.08
N GLY A 131 5.22 4.54 4.81
CA GLY A 131 5.28 3.29 5.53
C GLY A 131 6.45 2.42 5.11
N ASN A 132 6.42 1.19 5.61
CA ASN A 132 7.33 0.14 5.23
C ASN A 132 6.60 -1.20 5.10
N PHE A 133 7.23 -2.14 4.41
CA PHE A 133 6.85 -3.54 4.43
C PHE A 133 8.08 -4.44 4.30
N THR A 134 7.97 -5.65 4.83
CA THR A 134 9.00 -6.68 4.78
C THR A 134 8.46 -7.87 3.98
N MET A 135 9.30 -8.43 3.10
CA MET A 135 9.04 -9.65 2.34
C MET A 135 10.16 -10.66 2.57
N THR A 136 9.77 -11.92 2.77
CA THR A 136 10.68 -13.02 3.07
C THR A 136 11.20 -13.63 1.76
N VAL A 137 12.52 -13.65 1.61
CA VAL A 137 13.23 -14.10 0.40
C VAL A 137 14.37 -15.05 0.77
N ARG A 138 14.87 -15.82 -0.20
CA ARG A 138 16.11 -16.60 -0.08
C ARG A 138 16.87 -16.62 -1.39
N ILE A 139 18.11 -17.09 -1.36
CA ILE A 139 18.85 -17.42 -2.58
C ILE A 139 18.19 -18.62 -3.26
N ASP A 140 17.96 -18.51 -4.57
CA ASP A 140 17.48 -19.62 -5.39
C ASP A 140 18.66 -20.54 -5.73
N HIS A 141 18.85 -21.56 -4.91
CA HIS A 141 19.92 -22.56 -5.05
C HIS A 141 19.75 -23.48 -6.28
N ASN A 142 18.72 -23.29 -7.10
CA ASN A 142 18.64 -23.92 -8.43
C ASN A 142 19.45 -23.11 -9.45
N VAL A 143 19.52 -21.78 -9.27
CA VAL A 143 20.27 -20.83 -10.09
C VAL A 143 21.68 -20.63 -9.53
N ALA A 144 21.79 -20.12 -8.30
CA ALA A 144 23.06 -19.86 -7.63
C ALA A 144 23.49 -21.07 -6.80
N ARG A 145 24.42 -21.90 -7.30
CA ARG A 145 24.79 -23.18 -6.65
C ARG A 145 26.09 -23.15 -5.84
N THR A 146 26.98 -22.23 -6.15
CA THR A 146 28.32 -22.09 -5.55
C THR A 146 28.41 -20.85 -4.68
N ALA A 147 29.32 -20.84 -3.70
CA ALA A 147 29.59 -19.66 -2.87
C ALA A 147 30.02 -18.47 -3.73
N GLN A 148 29.36 -17.32 -3.56
CA GLN A 148 29.62 -16.10 -4.32
C GLN A 148 29.03 -14.85 -3.64
N GLN A 149 29.50 -13.67 -4.01
CA GLN A 149 28.85 -12.41 -3.64
C GLN A 149 27.82 -12.03 -4.71
N ILE A 150 26.58 -11.79 -4.29
CA ILE A 150 25.45 -11.47 -5.16
C ILE A 150 25.05 -10.01 -4.90
N PRO A 151 25.44 -9.05 -5.76
CA PRO A 151 25.01 -7.66 -5.64
C PRO A 151 23.52 -7.55 -6.01
N LEU A 152 22.67 -7.35 -5.00
CA LEU A 152 21.23 -7.40 -5.18
C LEU A 152 20.71 -6.10 -5.80
N THR A 153 20.10 -6.21 -6.97
CA THR A 153 19.36 -5.12 -7.61
C THR A 153 17.94 -5.59 -7.87
N VAL A 154 16.97 -4.90 -7.29
CA VAL A 154 15.53 -5.20 -7.38
C VAL A 154 14.89 -4.16 -8.28
N THR A 155 14.10 -4.58 -9.28
CA THR A 155 13.46 -3.63 -10.19
C THR A 155 12.08 -3.26 -9.68
N VAL A 156 11.86 -1.97 -9.42
CA VAL A 156 10.54 -1.41 -9.08
C VAL A 156 9.92 -0.85 -10.36
N ASN A 157 8.79 -1.39 -10.77
CA ASN A 157 8.16 -1.13 -12.08
C ASN A 157 9.13 -1.39 -13.24
N HIS A 158 9.87 -0.36 -13.66
CA HIS A 158 10.90 -0.40 -14.72
C HIS A 158 12.26 0.16 -14.26
N THR A 159 12.38 0.57 -12.99
CA THR A 159 13.54 1.26 -12.42
C THR A 159 14.34 0.30 -11.51
N PRO A 160 15.60 -0.03 -11.85
CA PRO A 160 16.44 -0.84 -10.97
C PRO A 160 16.85 -0.07 -9.71
N MET A 161 16.66 -0.69 -8.54
CA MET A 161 17.10 -0.18 -7.24
C MET A 161 18.13 -1.14 -6.63
N TYR A 162 19.31 -0.63 -6.31
CA TYR A 162 20.33 -1.40 -5.60
C TYR A 162 19.93 -1.58 -4.13
N SER A 163 19.97 -2.82 -3.63
CA SER A 163 19.44 -3.21 -2.31
C SER A 163 20.49 -3.79 -1.37
N GLY A 164 21.75 -3.99 -1.82
CA GLY A 164 22.87 -4.48 -1.01
C GLY A 164 23.67 -5.60 -1.68
N VAL A 165 24.42 -6.37 -0.90
CA VAL A 165 25.14 -7.58 -1.36
C VAL A 165 24.82 -8.74 -0.43
N VAL A 166 24.43 -9.89 -0.99
CA VAL A 166 24.32 -11.15 -0.25
C VAL A 166 25.62 -11.94 -0.39
N ASN A 167 26.25 -12.28 0.73
CA ASN A 167 27.38 -13.22 0.77
C ASN A 167 26.82 -14.64 0.80
N TYR A 168 26.57 -15.25 -0.36
CA TYR A 168 25.99 -16.60 -0.44
C TYR A 168 27.06 -17.67 -0.21
N THR A 169 26.76 -18.66 0.64
CA THR A 169 27.71 -19.70 1.09
C THR A 169 27.75 -20.95 0.19
N GLY A 170 26.86 -21.06 -0.79
CA GLY A 170 26.77 -22.24 -1.66
C GLY A 170 25.96 -23.40 -1.07
N ILE A 171 25.84 -24.48 -1.84
CA ILE A 171 25.20 -25.73 -1.40
C ILE A 171 26.23 -26.57 -0.62
N ALA A 172 26.31 -26.32 0.68
CA ALA A 172 27.14 -27.12 1.60
C ALA A 172 26.72 -28.60 1.59
N GLY A 173 27.69 -29.50 1.71
CA GLY A 173 27.42 -30.91 1.99
C GLY A 173 26.99 -31.11 3.44
N MET A 174 26.03 -32.00 3.69
CA MET A 174 25.70 -32.42 5.06
C MET A 174 26.43 -33.72 5.41
N GLU A 175 27.10 -33.73 6.55
CA GLU A 175 27.70 -34.93 7.15
C GLU A 175 26.64 -35.72 7.95
N PRO A 176 26.67 -37.08 7.95
CA PRO A 176 25.71 -37.89 8.67
C PRO A 176 25.83 -37.75 10.20
N GLN A 177 24.68 -37.61 10.87
CA GLN A 177 24.58 -37.45 12.32
C GLN A 177 23.84 -38.61 12.99
N ASP A 178 24.28 -38.99 14.19
CA ASP A 178 23.65 -40.06 14.99
C ASP A 178 22.25 -39.66 15.45
N PHE A 179 22.09 -38.38 15.77
CA PHE A 179 20.85 -37.76 16.21
C PHE A 179 20.90 -36.29 15.80
N ALA A 180 19.91 -35.84 15.03
CA ALA A 180 19.82 -34.45 14.58
C ALA A 180 18.35 -33.99 14.53
N LYS A 181 18.13 -32.68 14.41
CA LYS A 181 16.80 -32.08 14.39
C LYS A 181 16.75 -30.95 13.37
N SER A 182 15.62 -30.81 12.69
CA SER A 182 15.29 -29.64 11.87
C SER A 182 13.85 -29.21 12.14
N GLY A 183 13.54 -27.98 11.78
CA GLY A 183 12.18 -27.49 11.72
C GLY A 183 12.08 -26.26 10.83
N TRP A 184 10.88 -25.99 10.32
CA TRP A 184 10.59 -24.84 9.46
C TRP A 184 9.12 -24.43 9.62
N GLN A 185 8.83 -23.15 9.33
CA GLN A 185 7.46 -22.63 9.30
C GLN A 185 6.74 -23.08 8.02
N ASP A 186 5.44 -23.38 8.10
CA ASP A 186 4.67 -23.86 6.95
C ASP A 186 4.60 -22.75 5.86
N PRO A 187 5.01 -23.05 4.60
CA PRO A 187 5.07 -22.06 3.52
C PRO A 187 3.69 -21.62 3.02
N ASN A 188 2.59 -22.14 3.59
CA ASN A 188 1.21 -21.74 3.34
C ASN A 188 0.53 -21.21 4.62
N ASP A 189 0.78 -21.78 5.79
CA ASP A 189 0.14 -21.42 7.07
C ASP A 189 1.10 -20.82 8.12
N ASN A 190 0.99 -19.52 8.44
CA ASN A 190 1.86 -18.89 9.46
C ASN A 190 1.61 -19.41 10.88
N SER A 191 0.48 -20.07 11.14
CA SER A 191 0.18 -20.68 12.45
C SER A 191 0.80 -22.06 12.64
N LYS A 192 1.53 -22.60 11.65
CA LYS A 192 2.10 -23.95 11.69
C LYS A 192 3.61 -23.99 11.55
N LEU A 193 4.22 -24.87 12.33
CA LEU A 193 5.63 -25.23 12.25
C LEU A 193 5.74 -26.75 12.07
N HIS A 194 6.67 -27.21 11.25
CA HIS A 194 7.00 -28.63 11.12
C HIS A 194 8.32 -28.93 11.81
N TYR A 195 8.44 -30.12 12.38
CA TYR A 195 9.70 -30.64 12.91
C TYR A 195 10.00 -32.04 12.40
N ILE A 196 11.28 -32.31 12.16
CA ILE A 196 11.82 -33.64 11.91
C ILE A 196 12.96 -33.90 12.87
N ILE A 197 12.91 -35.02 13.58
CA ILE A 197 14.05 -35.62 14.28
C ILE A 197 14.61 -36.72 13.37
N TYR A 198 15.91 -36.68 13.14
CA TYR A 198 16.69 -37.58 12.29
C TYR A 198 17.45 -38.53 13.21
N VAL A 199 17.28 -39.83 13.01
CA VAL A 199 17.86 -40.86 13.87
C VAL A 199 18.74 -41.79 13.06
N ASN A 200 19.95 -42.02 13.59
CA ASN A 200 20.89 -43.04 13.14
C ASN A 200 21.33 -42.90 11.66
N GLN A 201 21.92 -41.75 11.28
CA GLN A 201 22.46 -41.58 9.92
C GLN A 201 23.80 -42.32 9.70
N ASN A 202 24.57 -42.56 10.77
CA ASN A 202 25.82 -43.33 10.73
C ASN A 202 25.64 -44.85 10.88
N TYR A 203 24.41 -45.37 11.01
CA TYR A 203 24.12 -46.79 11.24
C TYR A 203 24.87 -47.40 12.43
N LEU A 204 24.94 -46.66 13.53
CA LEU A 204 25.50 -47.15 14.79
C LEU A 204 24.59 -48.21 15.41
N ASN A 205 25.22 -49.19 16.04
CA ASN A 205 24.55 -50.32 16.69
C ASN A 205 24.02 -49.93 18.08
N PHE A 206 23.13 -48.94 18.14
CA PHE A 206 22.41 -48.56 19.36
C PHE A 206 21.54 -49.72 19.87
N THR A 207 21.29 -49.72 21.18
CA THR A 207 20.29 -50.61 21.79
C THR A 207 18.88 -50.05 21.61
N ASP A 208 17.89 -50.51 22.37
CA ASP A 208 16.56 -49.86 22.39
C ASP A 208 16.71 -48.39 22.83
N ILE A 209 16.20 -47.46 22.01
CA ILE A 209 16.31 -46.02 22.26
C ILE A 209 14.99 -45.40 22.74
N MET A 210 15.13 -44.38 23.58
CA MET A 210 14.08 -43.47 23.99
C MET A 210 14.40 -42.07 23.44
N ILE A 211 13.45 -41.50 22.72
CA ILE A 211 13.51 -40.13 22.21
C ILE A 211 12.59 -39.27 23.06
N GLY A 212 13.08 -38.12 23.50
CA GLY A 212 12.29 -37.05 24.11
C GLY A 212 12.28 -35.81 23.23
N ASP A 213 11.25 -34.97 23.37
CA ASP A 213 11.17 -33.66 22.73
C ASP A 213 10.43 -32.67 23.64
N THR A 214 10.82 -31.40 23.64
CA THR A 214 10.10 -30.34 24.36
C THR A 214 10.28 -28.98 23.68
N ILE A 215 9.14 -28.39 23.29
CA ILE A 215 9.03 -27.03 22.79
C ILE A 215 9.47 -26.03 23.87
N GLN A 216 10.44 -25.17 23.56
CA GLN A 216 11.01 -24.19 24.51
C GLN A 216 10.37 -22.78 24.40
N TYR A 217 9.29 -22.63 23.61
CA TYR A 217 8.56 -21.38 23.45
C TYR A 217 7.11 -21.47 23.96
N GLU A 218 6.48 -20.31 24.12
CA GLU A 218 5.10 -20.17 24.61
C GLU A 218 4.05 -20.16 23.51
N ASN A 219 2.79 -20.35 23.91
CA ASN A 219 1.61 -20.35 23.02
C ASN A 219 1.74 -21.33 21.84
N ALA A 220 2.18 -22.56 22.10
CA ALA A 220 2.40 -23.57 21.08
C ALA A 220 2.03 -24.98 21.57
N LYS A 221 1.64 -25.85 20.64
CA LYS A 221 1.18 -27.22 20.96
C LYS A 221 1.44 -28.19 19.80
N ILE A 222 1.89 -29.40 20.11
CA ILE A 222 2.08 -30.47 19.12
C ILE A 222 0.72 -30.95 18.62
N ASP A 223 0.52 -30.99 17.29
CA ASP A 223 -0.61 -31.72 16.71
C ASP A 223 -0.31 -33.22 16.78
N LYS A 224 -0.99 -33.90 17.72
CA LYS A 224 -0.88 -35.34 17.92
C LYS A 224 -1.37 -36.15 16.71
N SER A 225 -2.13 -35.55 15.78
CA SER A 225 -2.64 -36.19 14.56
C SER A 225 -1.63 -36.20 13.40
N SER A 226 -0.72 -35.22 13.37
CA SER A 226 0.41 -35.14 12.42
C SER A 226 1.52 -36.17 12.69
N PHE A 227 1.66 -36.64 13.93
CA PHE A 227 2.83 -37.39 14.40
C PHE A 227 3.07 -38.69 13.61
N ARG A 228 4.25 -38.85 12.99
CA ARG A 228 4.65 -40.06 12.26
C ARG A 228 6.04 -40.54 12.64
N VAL A 229 6.23 -41.86 12.63
CA VAL A 229 7.54 -42.52 12.67
C VAL A 229 7.74 -43.22 11.34
N ILE A 230 8.69 -42.76 10.54
CA ILE A 230 9.00 -43.32 9.21
C ILE A 230 10.39 -43.97 9.28
N SER A 231 10.51 -45.23 8.88
CA SER A 231 11.80 -45.94 8.84
C SER A 231 12.27 -46.17 7.41
N GLY A 232 13.58 -46.28 7.17
CA GLY A 232 14.14 -46.38 5.82
C GLY A 232 15.66 -46.49 5.77
N THR A 233 16.24 -46.06 4.66
CA THR A 233 17.68 -46.10 4.38
C THR A 233 18.16 -44.71 3.94
N TRP A 234 19.07 -44.11 4.68
CA TRP A 234 19.67 -42.82 4.35
C TRP A 234 20.48 -42.86 3.05
N TYR A 235 20.38 -41.79 2.26
CA TYR A 235 21.23 -41.50 1.10
C TYR A 235 21.48 -40.00 0.99
N THR A 236 22.58 -39.60 0.36
CA THR A 236 22.82 -38.20 -0.01
C THR A 236 22.20 -37.93 -1.39
N ASP A 237 21.32 -36.95 -1.46
CA ASP A 237 20.74 -36.49 -2.72
C ASP A 237 21.71 -35.55 -3.43
N THR A 238 22.08 -35.86 -4.67
CA THR A 238 23.09 -35.09 -5.42
C THR A 238 22.54 -33.80 -6.03
N THR A 239 21.25 -33.51 -5.89
CA THR A 239 20.64 -32.25 -6.36
C THR A 239 20.88 -31.07 -5.42
N ASP A 240 20.98 -31.33 -4.11
CA ASP A 240 21.15 -30.32 -3.05
C ASP A 240 22.11 -30.74 -1.92
N ASN A 241 22.84 -31.85 -2.10
CA ASN A 241 23.72 -32.49 -1.13
C ASN A 241 23.04 -32.86 0.22
N SER A 242 21.71 -32.95 0.26
CA SER A 242 20.97 -33.24 1.51
C SER A 242 20.91 -34.74 1.82
N ILE A 243 20.96 -35.09 3.11
CA ILE A 243 20.75 -36.47 3.56
C ILE A 243 19.25 -36.74 3.70
N ARG A 244 18.73 -37.62 2.84
CA ARG A 244 17.31 -37.97 2.73
C ARG A 244 17.09 -39.45 3.07
N LEU A 245 15.91 -39.79 3.61
CA LEU A 245 15.54 -41.18 3.88
C LEU A 245 14.88 -41.78 2.64
N GLY A 246 15.53 -42.76 2.01
CA GLY A 246 14.96 -43.60 0.94
C GLY A 246 14.27 -44.84 1.51
N TYR A 247 13.56 -45.59 0.65
CA TYR A 247 12.85 -46.83 1.01
C TYR A 247 12.00 -46.68 2.30
N GLN A 248 11.16 -45.63 2.30
CA GLN A 248 10.37 -45.22 3.45
C GLN A 248 9.20 -46.18 3.72
N GLU A 249 9.08 -46.62 4.97
CA GLU A 249 7.95 -47.34 5.54
C GLU A 249 7.37 -46.54 6.71
N ASP A 250 6.06 -46.29 6.71
CA ASP A 250 5.37 -45.75 7.88
C ASP A 250 5.24 -46.85 8.94
N VAL A 251 5.96 -46.68 10.04
CA VAL A 251 5.99 -47.60 11.19
C VAL A 251 5.35 -46.96 12.43
N THR A 252 4.57 -45.88 12.27
CA THR A 252 3.94 -45.14 13.38
C THR A 252 3.08 -46.06 14.24
N ALA A 253 2.33 -46.98 13.63
CA ALA A 253 1.45 -47.92 14.34
C ALA A 253 2.19 -48.99 15.16
N SER A 254 3.52 -49.11 15.01
CA SER A 254 4.37 -50.00 15.82
C SER A 254 4.79 -49.36 17.15
N TYR A 255 4.53 -48.07 17.36
CA TYR A 255 5.01 -47.30 18.51
C TYR A 255 3.89 -46.44 19.12
N SER A 256 4.02 -46.10 20.40
CA SER A 256 2.99 -45.36 21.17
C SER A 256 3.59 -44.14 21.88
N PRO A 257 3.71 -42.97 21.21
CA PRO A 257 4.25 -41.77 21.82
C PRO A 257 3.41 -41.31 23.02
N GLN A 258 4.08 -40.95 24.11
CA GLN A 258 3.46 -40.43 25.33
C GLN A 258 3.62 -38.91 25.35
N PHE A 259 2.52 -38.19 25.17
CA PHE A 259 2.51 -36.73 25.15
C PHE A 259 2.22 -36.15 26.54
N SER A 260 2.81 -34.98 26.84
CA SER A 260 2.47 -34.20 28.03
C SER A 260 1.01 -33.72 28.05
N ALA A 261 0.55 -33.31 29.22
CA ALA A 261 -0.81 -32.82 29.44
C ALA A 261 -1.06 -31.45 28.80
N ASP A 262 -0.06 -30.56 28.82
CA ASP A 262 -0.05 -29.29 28.06
C ASP A 262 0.04 -29.52 26.54
N GLY A 263 0.69 -30.60 26.10
CA GLY A 263 0.96 -30.91 24.70
C GLY A 263 2.20 -30.24 24.11
N LYS A 264 3.13 -29.74 24.94
CA LYS A 264 4.43 -29.20 24.51
C LYS A 264 5.56 -30.23 24.35
N SER A 265 5.38 -31.43 24.91
CA SER A 265 6.42 -32.46 24.97
C SER A 265 5.89 -33.83 24.57
N PHE A 266 6.79 -34.71 24.12
CA PHE A 266 6.53 -36.14 24.02
C PHE A 266 7.74 -36.99 24.41
N THR A 267 7.49 -38.26 24.72
CA THR A 267 8.51 -39.32 24.69
C THR A 267 8.07 -40.47 23.78
N LEU A 268 9.03 -41.10 23.11
CA LEU A 268 8.83 -42.20 22.17
C LEU A 268 9.88 -43.27 22.43
N SER A 269 9.47 -44.51 22.68
CA SER A 269 10.39 -45.65 22.78
C SER A 269 10.37 -46.44 21.48
N LEU A 270 11.53 -46.55 20.82
CA LEU A 270 11.73 -47.37 19.62
C LEU A 270 12.27 -48.74 20.06
N LYS A 271 11.35 -49.63 20.42
CA LYS A 271 11.63 -50.97 20.97
C LYS A 271 10.82 -52.04 20.23
N PRO A 272 11.44 -53.03 19.54
CA PRO A 272 12.88 -53.12 19.28
C PRO A 272 13.37 -51.99 18.35
N PHE A 273 14.60 -51.52 18.57
CA PHE A 273 15.32 -50.69 17.60
C PHE A 273 15.93 -51.56 16.48
N ASN A 274 16.03 -51.03 15.25
CA ASN A 274 16.74 -51.68 14.14
C ASN A 274 17.96 -50.83 13.73
N PRO A 275 19.19 -51.23 14.09
CA PRO A 275 20.40 -50.45 13.82
C PRO A 275 20.75 -50.36 12.33
N ASN A 276 20.18 -51.25 11.49
CA ASN A 276 20.37 -51.23 10.04
C ASN A 276 19.39 -50.29 9.31
N ARG A 277 18.61 -49.48 10.05
CA ARG A 277 17.69 -48.50 9.47
C ARG A 277 17.88 -47.11 10.07
N GLY A 278 17.59 -46.13 9.22
CA GLY A 278 17.32 -44.75 9.62
C GLY A 278 15.88 -44.55 10.03
N TYR A 279 15.62 -43.52 10.83
CA TYR A 279 14.25 -43.09 11.15
C TYR A 279 14.09 -41.57 11.07
N TYR A 280 12.94 -41.14 10.57
CA TYR A 280 12.36 -39.83 10.85
C TYR A 280 11.31 -39.98 11.96
N VAL A 281 11.34 -39.09 12.96
CA VAL A 281 10.15 -38.76 13.75
C VAL A 281 9.67 -37.39 13.26
N LYS A 282 8.48 -37.33 12.66
CA LYS A 282 7.89 -36.11 12.07
C LYS A 282 6.65 -35.69 12.85
N TYR A 283 6.47 -34.41 13.06
CA TYR A 283 5.25 -33.85 13.65
C TYR A 283 5.17 -32.35 13.40
N ASP A 284 3.94 -31.84 13.43
CA ASP A 284 3.60 -30.44 13.29
C ASP A 284 3.26 -29.83 14.65
N VAL A 285 3.41 -28.51 14.76
CA VAL A 285 3.13 -27.71 15.95
C VAL A 285 2.25 -26.53 15.54
N ASP A 286 1.10 -26.42 16.19
CA ASP A 286 0.18 -25.29 16.04
C ASP A 286 0.60 -24.15 17.00
N LEU A 287 0.67 -22.93 16.47
CA LEU A 287 0.90 -21.69 17.19
C LEU A 287 -0.44 -21.06 17.59
N LEU A 288 -0.63 -20.89 18.89
CA LEU A 288 -1.86 -20.41 19.53
C LEU A 288 -1.92 -18.87 19.57
N GLY A 289 -1.52 -18.24 18.45
CA GLY A 289 -1.31 -16.80 18.30
C GLY A 289 0.04 -16.50 17.63
N ALA A 290 0.10 -15.44 16.82
CA ALA A 290 1.31 -15.04 16.11
C ALA A 290 2.43 -14.60 17.07
N PRO A 291 3.64 -15.20 17.00
CA PRO A 291 4.84 -14.68 17.67
C PRO A 291 5.23 -13.30 17.13
N ALA A 292 6.18 -12.62 17.80
CA ALA A 292 6.77 -11.42 17.24
C ALA A 292 7.60 -11.76 15.99
N ASN A 293 7.41 -11.02 14.90
CA ASN A 293 8.18 -11.21 13.67
C ASN A 293 9.68 -11.01 13.93
N GLY A 294 10.50 -12.02 13.67
CA GLY A 294 11.93 -12.08 14.03
C GLY A 294 12.25 -12.83 15.33
N MET A 295 11.24 -13.30 16.07
CA MET A 295 11.43 -14.09 17.28
C MET A 295 12.04 -15.46 16.99
N LEU A 296 13.02 -15.86 17.79
CA LEU A 296 13.65 -17.18 17.72
C LEU A 296 12.81 -18.21 18.51
N LEU A 297 12.39 -19.28 17.84
CA LEU A 297 11.59 -20.37 18.37
C LEU A 297 12.44 -21.65 18.46
N ASN A 298 12.92 -21.95 19.66
CA ASN A 298 13.79 -23.10 19.93
C ASN A 298 12.96 -24.35 20.29
N ASN A 299 13.33 -25.50 19.72
CA ASN A 299 12.80 -26.80 20.13
C ASN A 299 13.95 -27.79 20.33
N ASN A 300 13.99 -28.46 21.49
CA ASN A 300 15.04 -29.38 21.88
C ASN A 300 14.52 -30.82 21.88
N ALA A 301 15.25 -31.71 21.20
CA ALA A 301 15.08 -33.15 21.27
C ALA A 301 16.24 -33.81 22.03
N THR A 302 15.96 -34.96 22.64
CA THR A 302 16.94 -35.80 23.33
C THR A 302 16.83 -37.24 22.85
N MET A 303 17.94 -37.98 22.87
CA MET A 303 17.96 -39.43 22.66
C MET A 303 18.77 -40.08 23.77
N GLU A 304 18.24 -41.16 24.34
CA GLU A 304 18.91 -42.01 25.33
C GLU A 304 18.78 -43.47 24.94
N ASP A 305 19.89 -44.20 24.98
CA ASP A 305 19.93 -45.65 24.74
C ASP A 305 19.92 -46.43 26.06
N SER A 306 19.61 -47.74 26.02
CA SER A 306 19.51 -48.56 27.24
C SER A 306 20.83 -48.78 28.00
N THR A 307 21.98 -48.34 27.47
CA THR A 307 23.26 -48.29 28.21
C THR A 307 23.46 -46.96 28.97
N GLY A 308 22.60 -45.97 28.75
CA GLY A 308 22.69 -44.62 29.31
C GLY A 308 23.53 -43.65 28.47
N TRP A 309 23.89 -44.01 27.24
CA TRP A 309 24.42 -43.04 26.27
C TRP A 309 23.32 -42.02 25.94
N LYS A 310 23.68 -40.74 25.81
CA LYS A 310 22.75 -39.63 25.57
C LYS A 310 23.27 -38.71 24.46
N SER A 311 22.34 -38.20 23.66
CA SER A 311 22.55 -37.08 22.73
C SER A 311 21.41 -36.08 22.79
N VAL A 312 21.65 -34.87 22.30
CA VAL A 312 20.69 -33.77 22.21
C VAL A 312 20.75 -33.18 20.80
N ALA A 313 19.62 -32.69 20.29
CA ALA A 313 19.55 -32.03 19.00
C ALA A 313 18.53 -30.90 19.04
N ASP A 314 18.95 -29.71 18.62
CA ASP A 314 18.16 -28.49 18.64
C ASP A 314 17.73 -28.08 17.23
N ALA A 315 16.53 -27.51 17.12
CA ALA A 315 16.08 -26.81 15.93
C ALA A 315 15.63 -25.40 16.34
N GLN A 316 16.12 -24.41 15.62
CA GLN A 316 15.77 -23.00 15.82
C GLN A 316 15.05 -22.51 14.56
N ILE A 317 13.86 -21.94 14.73
CA ILE A 317 13.10 -21.30 13.66
C ILE A 317 13.02 -19.81 13.99
N VAL A 318 13.38 -18.93 13.07
CA VAL A 318 13.03 -17.51 13.19
C VAL A 318 11.63 -17.33 12.64
N TYR A 319 10.67 -16.93 13.46
CA TYR A 319 9.31 -16.66 13.01
C TYR A 319 9.30 -15.49 12.03
N GLN A 320 8.67 -15.69 10.86
CA GLN A 320 8.66 -14.72 9.78
C GLN A 320 7.25 -14.51 9.27
N GLU A 321 6.86 -13.25 9.14
CA GLU A 321 5.56 -12.86 8.62
C GLU A 321 5.74 -11.65 7.71
N ASP A 322 5.29 -11.79 6.46
CA ASP A 322 5.28 -10.69 5.50
C ASP A 322 4.14 -9.73 5.84
N GLY A 323 4.39 -8.43 5.73
CA GLY A 323 3.45 -7.43 6.24
C GLY A 323 3.97 -6.03 6.07
N GLY A 324 3.06 -5.06 6.09
CA GLY A 324 3.41 -3.64 6.01
C GLY A 324 2.61 -2.74 6.94
N ASN A 325 3.26 -1.68 7.38
CA ASN A 325 2.71 -0.66 8.27
C ASN A 325 2.69 0.69 7.54
N ALA A 326 1.53 1.34 7.52
CA ALA A 326 1.34 2.67 6.96
C ALA A 326 0.98 3.70 8.04
N ARG A 327 1.36 4.96 7.81
CA ARG A 327 0.95 6.11 8.61
C ARG A 327 0.51 7.22 7.68
N SER A 328 -0.71 7.72 7.88
CA SER A 328 -1.15 8.97 7.27
C SER A 328 -0.19 10.07 7.70
N ASN A 329 0.42 10.74 6.73
CA ASN A 329 1.06 12.01 7.00
C ASN A 329 -0.03 13.04 7.28
N ILE A 330 0.33 14.07 8.04
CA ILE A 330 -0.59 15.07 8.56
C ILE A 330 0.00 16.44 8.24
N PHE A 331 -0.81 17.34 7.71
CA PHE A 331 -0.41 18.72 7.42
C PHE A 331 -1.26 19.72 8.21
N LYS A 332 -0.81 20.98 8.22
CA LYS A 332 -1.59 22.14 8.70
C LYS A 332 -1.70 23.20 7.60
N VAL A 333 -2.74 24.03 7.70
CA VAL A 333 -2.87 25.27 6.92
C VAL A 333 -2.75 26.45 7.87
N GLU A 334 -1.98 27.46 7.49
CA GLU A 334 -1.88 28.75 8.19
C GLU A 334 -2.22 29.87 7.21
N LEU A 335 -3.35 30.55 7.45
CA LEU A 335 -3.76 31.72 6.68
C LEU A 335 -3.45 32.99 7.46
N THR A 336 -3.00 34.04 6.77
CA THR A 336 -2.88 35.37 7.37
C THR A 336 -3.97 36.30 6.87
N LYS A 337 -4.91 36.64 7.75
CA LYS A 337 -5.94 37.66 7.53
C LYS A 337 -5.31 39.06 7.55
N LYS A 338 -5.51 39.80 6.47
CA LYS A 338 -5.06 41.19 6.33
C LYS A 338 -6.10 42.11 5.68
N SER A 339 -5.87 43.42 5.76
CA SER A 339 -6.53 44.44 4.96
C SER A 339 -5.94 44.52 3.54
N ASP A 340 -6.55 45.34 2.69
CA ASP A 340 -5.98 45.77 1.41
C ASP A 340 -4.67 46.58 1.57
N THR A 341 -4.53 47.33 2.67
CA THR A 341 -3.26 47.99 3.07
C THR A 341 -2.21 47.05 3.69
N GLY A 342 -2.55 45.78 3.94
CA GLY A 342 -1.64 44.76 4.49
C GLY A 342 -1.57 44.68 6.03
N GLU A 343 -2.33 45.52 6.75
CA GLU A 343 -2.51 45.46 8.21
C GLU A 343 -3.14 44.11 8.62
N LYS A 344 -2.73 43.55 9.75
CA LYS A 344 -3.24 42.24 10.23
C LYS A 344 -4.58 42.41 10.94
N LEU A 345 -5.56 41.56 10.61
CA LEU A 345 -6.93 41.72 11.12
C LEU A 345 -7.35 40.56 12.03
N GLN A 346 -7.64 40.90 13.29
CA GLN A 346 -8.20 39.98 14.29
C GLN A 346 -9.72 39.81 14.13
N GLY A 347 -10.25 38.64 14.48
CA GLY A 347 -11.69 38.42 14.65
C GLY A 347 -12.47 38.04 13.38
N ALA A 348 -11.81 37.77 12.25
CA ALA A 348 -12.42 37.08 11.12
C ALA A 348 -12.71 35.62 11.51
N GLU A 349 -13.89 35.09 11.22
CA GLU A 349 -14.20 33.67 11.41
C GLU A 349 -14.16 32.95 10.06
N PHE A 350 -13.58 31.74 10.05
CA PHE A 350 -13.41 30.90 8.87
C PHE A 350 -13.97 29.50 9.08
N GLY A 351 -14.60 28.96 8.03
CA GLY A 351 -14.97 27.55 7.93
C GLY A 351 -14.03 26.79 6.99
N LEU A 352 -13.58 25.61 7.44
CA LEU A 352 -12.89 24.61 6.63
C LEU A 352 -13.88 23.52 6.21
N TYR A 353 -13.95 23.24 4.91
CA TYR A 353 -14.91 22.34 4.30
C TYR A 353 -14.21 21.19 3.56
N TYR A 354 -14.75 19.98 3.68
CA TYR A 354 -14.39 18.80 2.90
C TYR A 354 -15.63 18.30 2.16
N GLU A 355 -15.56 18.16 0.82
CA GLU A 355 -16.69 17.75 -0.02
C GLU A 355 -17.99 18.54 0.27
N GLY A 356 -17.85 19.84 0.52
CA GLY A 356 -18.96 20.76 0.88
C GLY A 356 -19.42 20.70 2.34
N THR A 357 -18.98 19.72 3.12
CA THR A 357 -19.32 19.56 4.54
C THR A 357 -18.34 20.37 5.41
N LEU A 358 -18.85 21.19 6.32
CA LEU A 358 -18.03 21.91 7.31
C LEU A 358 -17.39 20.91 8.28
N VAL A 359 -16.06 20.94 8.42
CA VAL A 359 -15.28 20.00 9.25
C VAL A 359 -14.49 20.67 10.38
N LYS A 360 -14.10 21.94 10.24
CA LYS A 360 -13.50 22.76 11.32
C LYS A 360 -13.90 24.23 11.15
N THR A 361 -13.80 24.99 12.23
CA THR A 361 -13.87 26.46 12.23
C THR A 361 -12.69 27.04 13.00
N ALA A 362 -12.23 28.23 12.61
CA ALA A 362 -11.16 28.96 13.29
C ALA A 362 -11.40 30.48 13.20
N THR A 363 -10.75 31.25 14.06
CA THR A 363 -10.87 32.72 14.11
C THR A 363 -9.48 33.34 14.03
N SER A 364 -9.33 34.47 13.33
CA SER A 364 -8.02 35.15 13.22
C SER A 364 -7.59 35.77 14.56
N ASP A 365 -6.35 35.51 14.94
CA ASP A 365 -5.75 35.99 16.20
C ASP A 365 -5.31 37.48 16.12
N ALA A 366 -4.65 37.98 17.17
CA ALA A 366 -4.13 39.35 17.21
C ALA A 366 -3.05 39.66 16.16
N ASN A 367 -2.45 38.63 15.53
CA ASN A 367 -1.49 38.72 14.44
C ASN A 367 -2.16 38.47 13.06
N GLY A 368 -3.48 38.30 13.03
CA GLY A 368 -4.26 37.92 11.86
C GLY A 368 -4.15 36.44 11.48
N VAL A 369 -3.50 35.59 12.27
CA VAL A 369 -3.23 34.19 11.92
C VAL A 369 -4.45 33.32 12.19
N VAL A 370 -4.76 32.43 11.24
CA VAL A 370 -5.81 31.40 11.30
C VAL A 370 -5.14 30.05 11.03
N THR A 371 -5.28 29.08 11.95
CA THR A 371 -4.63 27.77 11.82
C THR A 371 -5.66 26.64 11.74
N PHE A 372 -5.52 25.78 10.74
CA PHE A 372 -6.22 24.49 10.67
C PHE A 372 -5.21 23.35 10.72
N ASP A 373 -5.10 22.70 11.88
CA ASP A 373 -4.21 21.55 12.10
C ASP A 373 -4.82 20.21 11.64
N SER A 374 -4.07 19.12 11.84
CA SER A 374 -4.55 17.73 11.78
C SER A 374 -5.24 17.35 10.46
N LEU A 375 -4.77 17.92 9.35
CA LEU A 375 -5.36 17.73 8.03
C LEU A 375 -4.84 16.45 7.38
N ILE A 376 -5.77 15.64 6.88
CA ILE A 376 -5.49 14.30 6.32
C ILE A 376 -6.12 14.07 4.95
N LYS A 377 -6.95 14.99 4.43
CA LYS A 377 -7.62 14.84 3.13
C LYS A 377 -6.85 15.50 1.99
N PRO A 378 -6.89 14.96 0.77
CA PRO A 378 -6.10 15.45 -0.37
C PRO A 378 -6.39 16.92 -0.72
N LYS A 379 -7.62 17.37 -0.50
CA LYS A 379 -8.11 18.72 -0.76
C LYS A 379 -9.12 19.16 0.29
N TYR A 380 -9.09 20.45 0.63
CA TYR A 380 -10.16 21.15 1.36
C TYR A 380 -10.47 22.50 0.68
N THR A 381 -11.62 23.09 1.04
CA THR A 381 -11.98 24.47 0.72
C THR A 381 -12.12 25.27 2.01
N ILE A 382 -11.59 26.48 2.06
CA ILE A 382 -11.71 27.41 3.19
C ILE A 382 -12.53 28.62 2.72
N LYS A 383 -13.45 29.10 3.58
CA LYS A 383 -14.27 30.29 3.34
C LYS A 383 -14.26 31.17 4.57
N GLU A 384 -14.24 32.49 4.39
CA GLU A 384 -14.59 33.40 5.49
C GLU A 384 -16.10 33.28 5.76
N THR A 385 -16.49 33.12 7.01
CA THR A 385 -17.89 33.02 7.44
C THR A 385 -18.37 34.28 8.15
N LYS A 386 -17.44 35.16 8.56
CA LYS A 386 -17.72 36.44 9.21
C LYS A 386 -16.49 37.35 9.10
N ALA A 387 -16.68 38.58 8.66
CA ALA A 387 -15.63 39.59 8.57
C ALA A 387 -15.19 40.14 9.95
N PRO A 388 -13.97 40.70 10.06
CA PRO A 388 -13.60 41.62 11.13
C PRO A 388 -14.54 42.84 11.19
N ALA A 389 -14.63 43.48 12.36
CA ALA A 389 -15.44 44.70 12.52
C ALA A 389 -14.91 45.83 11.63
N GLY A 390 -15.79 46.50 10.87
CA GLY A 390 -15.43 47.55 9.92
C GLY A 390 -14.92 47.07 8.57
N TYR A 391 -15.02 45.76 8.27
CA TYR A 391 -14.60 45.16 7.01
C TYR A 391 -15.74 44.38 6.34
N VAL A 392 -15.77 44.37 5.01
CA VAL A 392 -16.70 43.58 4.21
C VAL A 392 -16.27 42.10 4.21
N LEU A 393 -17.23 41.18 4.23
CA LEU A 393 -17.00 39.73 4.12
C LEU A 393 -16.40 39.36 2.76
N SER A 394 -15.37 38.50 2.76
CA SER A 394 -14.83 37.93 1.52
C SER A 394 -15.66 36.74 1.04
N GLU A 395 -16.09 36.77 -0.23
CA GLU A 395 -16.71 35.63 -0.92
C GLU A 395 -15.67 34.66 -1.53
N GLU A 396 -14.38 34.82 -1.20
CA GLU A 396 -13.27 34.01 -1.74
C GLU A 396 -13.29 32.57 -1.20
N GLU A 397 -13.36 31.58 -2.12
CA GLU A 397 -13.22 30.16 -1.80
C GLU A 397 -11.79 29.66 -2.00
N ILE A 398 -11.03 29.57 -0.91
CA ILE A 398 -9.62 29.23 -0.92
C ILE A 398 -9.47 27.70 -0.95
N THR A 399 -9.05 27.14 -2.08
CA THR A 399 -8.64 25.72 -2.16
C THR A 399 -7.25 25.51 -1.55
N VAL A 400 -7.10 24.45 -0.77
CA VAL A 400 -5.82 23.97 -0.23
C VAL A 400 -5.68 22.46 -0.43
N ASN A 401 -4.49 22.02 -0.84
CA ASN A 401 -4.14 20.62 -1.06
C ASN A 401 -2.84 20.30 -0.32
N VAL A 402 -2.57 19.03 0.01
CA VAL A 402 -1.26 18.67 0.63
C VAL A 402 -0.08 18.83 -0.32
N ALA A 403 -0.32 18.84 -1.63
CA ALA A 403 0.69 19.17 -2.64
C ALA A 403 1.16 20.64 -2.54
N ASP A 404 0.40 21.50 -1.85
CA ASP A 404 0.75 22.89 -1.59
C ASP A 404 1.57 23.05 -0.27
N ALA A 405 1.95 21.94 0.40
CA ALA A 405 2.47 21.94 1.76
C ALA A 405 4.01 21.81 1.83
N GLU A 406 4.70 22.90 2.15
CA GLU A 406 6.14 22.90 2.42
C GLU A 406 6.39 22.52 3.88
N SER A 407 7.24 21.51 4.12
CA SER A 407 7.52 20.97 5.47
C SER A 407 6.26 20.61 6.29
N GLY A 408 5.16 20.23 5.62
CA GLY A 408 3.87 19.93 6.25
C GLY A 408 2.97 21.14 6.53
N VAL A 409 3.30 22.32 5.99
CA VAL A 409 2.57 23.57 6.19
C VAL A 409 2.14 24.18 4.85
N VAL A 410 0.84 24.46 4.70
CA VAL A 410 0.31 25.27 3.60
C VAL A 410 0.11 26.70 4.09
N HIS A 411 0.81 27.67 3.51
CA HIS A 411 0.61 29.09 3.81
C HIS A 411 -0.34 29.74 2.80
N LYS A 412 -1.25 30.61 3.26
CA LYS A 412 -2.14 31.44 2.43
C LYS A 412 -2.29 32.85 3.05
N ASP A 413 -2.76 33.81 2.26
CA ASP A 413 -3.13 35.17 2.69
C ASP A 413 -4.59 35.44 2.33
N VAL A 414 -5.32 36.22 3.13
CA VAL A 414 -6.74 36.58 2.86
C VAL A 414 -6.99 38.06 3.09
N VAL A 415 -7.44 38.78 2.06
CA VAL A 415 -7.62 40.25 2.06
C VAL A 415 -9.09 40.61 2.20
N ASN A 416 -9.44 41.52 3.12
CA ASN A 416 -10.76 42.18 3.13
C ASN A 416 -10.61 43.67 2.87
N LYS A 417 -11.66 44.25 2.28
CA LYS A 417 -11.80 45.70 2.07
C LYS A 417 -12.59 46.33 3.23
N PRO A 418 -12.29 47.57 3.64
CA PRO A 418 -13.04 48.26 4.68
C PRO A 418 -14.49 48.54 4.24
N GLU A 419 -15.40 48.65 5.20
CA GLU A 419 -16.79 49.08 4.95
C GLU A 419 -16.84 50.55 4.49
N THR A 420 -17.58 50.82 3.41
CA THR A 420 -17.66 52.18 2.83
C THR A 420 -18.75 53.01 3.51
N THR A 421 -18.38 53.77 4.54
CA THR A 421 -19.30 54.66 5.27
C THR A 421 -19.87 55.77 4.38
N THR A 422 -21.11 55.60 3.92
CA THR A 422 -21.83 56.62 3.13
C THR A 422 -22.49 57.65 4.07
N THR A 423 -21.81 58.77 4.30
CA THR A 423 -22.30 59.85 5.17
C THR A 423 -23.39 60.69 4.49
N THR A 424 -24.66 60.33 4.69
CA THR A 424 -25.82 61.09 4.21
C THR A 424 -26.07 62.33 5.10
N THR A 425 -25.57 63.49 4.67
CA THR A 425 -25.73 64.77 5.39
C THR A 425 -27.13 65.37 5.18
N THR A 426 -28.06 65.11 6.10
CA THR A 426 -29.41 65.72 6.10
C THR A 426 -29.38 67.16 6.62
N THR A 427 -29.52 68.14 5.73
CA THR A 427 -29.60 69.57 6.09
C THR A 427 -31.04 69.99 6.39
N THR A 428 -31.39 70.12 7.66
CA THR A 428 -32.71 70.59 8.10
C THR A 428 -32.83 72.11 7.98
N THR A 429 -33.78 72.60 7.18
CA THR A 429 -34.06 74.04 7.03
C THR A 429 -35.36 74.39 7.76
N THR A 430 -35.28 75.19 8.83
CA THR A 430 -36.46 75.59 9.62
C THR A 430 -37.19 76.75 8.97
N THR A 431 -38.48 76.58 8.66
CA THR A 431 -39.39 77.67 8.29
C THR A 431 -40.56 77.69 9.28
N THR A 432 -40.84 78.87 9.83
CA THR A 432 -41.88 79.09 10.83
C THR A 432 -43.09 79.74 10.20
N GLU A 433 -44.29 79.18 10.40
CA GLU A 433 -45.53 79.93 10.19
C GLU A 433 -46.58 79.58 11.27
N ALA A 434 -47.58 80.44 11.41
CA ALA A 434 -48.44 80.57 12.60
C ALA A 434 -49.86 79.99 12.38
N PRO A 435 -50.69 79.80 13.43
CA PRO A 435 -51.74 78.78 13.42
C PRO A 435 -53.10 79.26 12.91
N THR A 436 -53.96 78.30 12.55
CA THR A 436 -55.43 78.46 12.47
C THR A 436 -56.11 77.15 12.94
N THR A 437 -57.38 77.22 13.33
CA THR A 437 -57.94 76.38 14.43
C THR A 437 -59.17 75.56 14.01
N THR A 438 -59.41 74.44 14.71
CA THR A 438 -60.70 73.69 14.81
C THR A 438 -61.13 72.90 13.55
N THR A 439 -61.83 71.76 13.61
CA THR A 439 -62.50 71.04 14.72
C THR A 439 -62.32 69.50 14.62
N THR A 440 -62.50 68.80 15.74
CA THR A 440 -62.47 67.34 15.93
C THR A 440 -63.61 66.55 15.25
N THR A 441 -63.36 65.25 15.02
CA THR A 441 -64.25 64.14 15.43
C THR A 441 -63.39 62.90 15.70
N THR A 442 -63.75 62.11 16.72
CA THR A 442 -62.93 61.04 17.31
C THR A 442 -63.47 59.63 17.00
N THR A 443 -62.60 58.66 16.78
CA THR A 443 -62.78 57.24 17.16
C THR A 443 -61.39 56.64 17.39
N GLU A 444 -61.27 55.67 18.31
CA GLU A 444 -59.98 55.27 18.93
C GLU A 444 -59.20 54.19 18.17
N ALA A 445 -57.92 54.09 18.52
CA ALA A 445 -56.93 53.08 18.11
C ALA A 445 -56.78 52.02 19.25
N PRO A 446 -55.68 51.24 19.46
CA PRO A 446 -54.40 51.06 18.74
C PRO A 446 -54.14 49.55 18.40
N THR A 447 -52.96 49.01 18.00
CA THR A 447 -51.56 49.42 18.23
C THR A 447 -50.57 48.77 17.24
N THR A 448 -49.52 49.51 16.85
CA THR A 448 -48.09 49.12 16.56
C THR A 448 -47.81 47.85 15.72
N THR A 449 -47.40 47.90 14.42
CA THR A 449 -46.14 48.41 13.79
C THR A 449 -44.97 47.38 13.82
N THR A 450 -44.65 46.65 12.73
CA THR A 450 -43.81 46.94 11.51
C THR A 450 -42.29 46.82 11.80
N GLU A 451 -41.43 45.98 11.16
CA GLU A 451 -41.00 45.83 9.73
C GLU A 451 -40.13 47.00 9.18
N SER A 452 -39.23 46.90 8.18
CA SER A 452 -38.60 45.78 7.43
C SER A 452 -37.37 46.28 6.60
N THR A 453 -36.47 45.37 6.17
CA THR A 453 -35.66 45.40 4.89
C THR A 453 -34.70 46.57 4.51
N THR A 454 -33.80 46.55 3.49
CA THR A 454 -32.90 45.56 2.80
C THR A 454 -32.09 46.27 1.66
N SER A 455 -30.88 45.78 1.28
CA SER A 455 -30.17 45.98 -0.03
C SER A 455 -29.50 47.34 -0.41
N SER A 456 -28.53 47.45 -1.36
CA SER A 456 -27.52 46.50 -1.93
C SER A 456 -26.57 47.10 -3.03
N THR A 457 -25.44 46.40 -3.31
CA THR A 457 -24.72 46.17 -4.61
C THR A 457 -23.70 47.17 -5.28
N THR A 458 -22.55 46.58 -5.74
CA THR A 458 -21.87 46.64 -7.09
C THR A 458 -20.52 47.39 -7.38
N THR A 459 -19.55 46.65 -7.99
CA THR A 459 -18.51 47.04 -9.04
C THR A 459 -17.36 48.05 -8.74
N THR A 460 -16.16 48.09 -9.38
CA THR A 460 -15.34 47.21 -10.31
C THR A 460 -13.82 47.59 -10.21
N GLU A 461 -12.89 46.74 -10.73
CA GLU A 461 -11.53 47.08 -11.31
C GLU A 461 -10.50 47.88 -10.43
N SER A 462 -9.22 48.16 -10.78
CA SER A 462 -8.06 47.47 -11.44
C SER A 462 -6.79 48.40 -11.26
N THR A 463 -5.51 48.23 -11.67
CA THR A 463 -4.69 47.34 -12.55
C THR A 463 -3.17 47.51 -12.23
N THR A 464 -2.26 46.58 -12.66
CA THR A 464 -0.77 46.74 -12.86
C THR A 464 0.12 47.08 -11.62
N GLU A 465 1.48 46.93 -11.56
CA GLU A 465 2.55 46.51 -12.51
C GLU A 465 3.82 45.89 -11.81
N SER A 466 4.82 45.50 -12.63
CA SER A 466 6.24 45.09 -12.43
C SER A 466 7.02 45.56 -11.16
N THR A 467 8.11 44.93 -10.69
CA THR A 467 9.40 44.67 -11.41
C THR A 467 10.39 43.74 -10.63
N THR A 468 11.34 43.12 -11.37
CA THR A 468 12.44 42.19 -10.97
C THR A 468 13.60 42.80 -10.14
N THR A 469 14.35 41.97 -9.38
CA THR A 469 15.81 42.08 -9.13
C THR A 469 16.40 40.71 -8.69
N GLU A 470 17.62 40.36 -9.14
CA GLU A 470 18.38 39.14 -8.78
C GLU A 470 19.63 39.45 -7.92
N MET A 471 20.06 38.53 -7.05
CA MET A 471 21.47 38.29 -6.67
C MET A 471 21.62 36.97 -5.85
N PRO A 472 22.83 36.39 -5.62
CA PRO A 472 23.15 35.14 -6.32
C PRO A 472 23.59 33.96 -5.43
N THR A 473 23.69 32.78 -6.05
CA THR A 473 24.27 31.57 -5.45
C THR A 473 25.80 31.67 -5.31
N SER A 474 26.36 31.09 -4.25
CA SER A 474 27.81 30.95 -4.05
C SER A 474 28.27 29.53 -4.37
N SER A 475 29.42 29.39 -5.02
CA SER A 475 30.06 28.10 -5.36
C SER A 475 31.46 28.01 -4.77
N SER A 476 31.86 26.84 -4.30
CA SER A 476 33.22 26.53 -3.82
C SER A 476 33.91 25.49 -4.72
N THR A 477 35.25 25.53 -4.79
CA THR A 477 36.05 24.89 -5.85
C THR A 477 37.04 23.83 -5.35
N THR A 478 37.33 22.88 -6.23
CA THR A 478 38.17 21.67 -6.12
C THR A 478 39.66 21.87 -5.77
N THR A 479 40.30 20.84 -5.19
CA THR A 479 41.75 20.61 -4.96
C THR A 479 41.91 19.15 -4.45
N GLU A 480 42.93 18.29 -4.66
CA GLU A 480 44.02 17.99 -5.64
C GLU A 480 44.71 16.68 -5.11
N THR A 481 45.37 15.75 -5.84
CA THR A 481 45.51 15.50 -7.29
C THR A 481 46.16 14.11 -7.58
N SER A 482 45.93 13.55 -8.78
CA SER A 482 46.72 12.45 -9.42
C SER A 482 46.77 11.07 -8.70
N THR A 483 47.21 9.93 -9.30
CA THR A 483 48.09 9.69 -10.47
C THR A 483 47.88 8.26 -11.06
N THR A 484 48.01 8.07 -12.40
CA THR A 484 48.51 6.87 -13.16
C THR A 484 47.98 5.44 -12.86
N GLU A 485 47.89 4.47 -13.79
CA GLU A 485 47.94 4.42 -15.26
C GLU A 485 47.44 3.01 -15.70
N GLY A 486 46.84 2.85 -16.88
CA GLY A 486 46.36 1.52 -17.31
C GLY A 486 45.61 1.51 -18.64
N SER A 487 46.31 1.19 -19.73
CA SER A 487 45.73 1.06 -21.08
C SER A 487 45.32 -0.39 -21.39
N THR A 488 44.21 -0.61 -22.09
CA THR A 488 44.21 -1.19 -23.46
C THR A 488 42.82 -1.47 -24.05
N THR A 489 42.74 -1.42 -25.38
CA THR A 489 41.73 -2.04 -26.26
C THR A 489 40.32 -1.44 -26.28
N GLU A 490 40.09 -0.51 -27.22
CA GLU A 490 38.76 -0.27 -27.78
C GLU A 490 38.26 -1.50 -28.56
N THR A 491 36.95 -1.72 -28.62
CA THR A 491 36.33 -2.59 -29.64
C THR A 491 35.03 -1.94 -30.10
N THR A 492 35.12 -1.19 -31.20
CA THR A 492 33.98 -0.53 -31.83
C THR A 492 33.07 -1.57 -32.47
N VAL A 493 31.83 -1.70 -31.98
CA VAL A 493 30.79 -2.51 -32.62
C VAL A 493 29.65 -1.58 -33.05
N THR A 494 29.41 -1.51 -34.36
CA THR A 494 28.35 -0.69 -34.95
C THR A 494 26.97 -1.17 -34.50
N PRO A 495 26.06 -0.28 -34.05
CA PRO A 495 24.69 -0.67 -33.74
C PRO A 495 23.97 -1.15 -35.00
N ARG A 496 23.27 -2.29 -34.89
CA ARG A 496 22.43 -2.84 -35.96
C ARG A 496 21.03 -2.25 -35.82
N GLU A 497 20.53 -1.62 -36.88
CA GLU A 497 19.12 -1.19 -36.93
C GLU A 497 18.18 -2.39 -36.80
N SER A 498 17.26 -2.30 -35.85
CA SER A 498 16.04 -3.10 -35.78
C SER A 498 14.86 -2.15 -35.82
N THR A 499 14.21 -2.04 -36.98
CA THR A 499 12.99 -1.25 -37.17
C THR A 499 11.75 -2.06 -36.79
N THR A 500 10.65 -1.34 -36.51
CA THR A 500 9.32 -1.83 -36.12
C THR A 500 9.24 -2.43 -34.70
N THR A 501 8.18 -2.20 -33.92
CA THR A 501 6.93 -1.48 -34.20
C THR A 501 6.63 -0.50 -33.07
N SER A 502 6.15 0.71 -33.39
CA SER A 502 5.58 1.61 -32.38
C SER A 502 4.23 1.06 -31.93
N GLU A 503 4.19 0.46 -30.75
CA GLU A 503 2.92 0.20 -30.06
C GLU A 503 2.27 1.56 -29.75
N ALA A 504 0.97 1.70 -30.05
CA ALA A 504 0.31 2.99 -29.99
C ALA A 504 -0.05 3.31 -28.53
N ASP A 505 0.44 4.43 -28.00
CA ASP A 505 0.07 4.95 -26.67
C ASP A 505 -1.45 4.98 -26.52
N LEU A 506 -1.98 4.10 -25.67
CA LEU A 506 -3.37 4.14 -25.25
C LEU A 506 -3.58 5.39 -24.37
N PRO A 507 -4.76 6.03 -24.44
CA PRO A 507 -4.99 7.31 -23.77
C PRO A 507 -4.93 7.16 -22.25
N LYS A 508 -3.85 7.67 -21.65
CA LYS A 508 -3.70 7.80 -20.20
C LYS A 508 -4.79 8.73 -19.63
N THR A 509 -5.12 8.54 -18.36
CA THR A 509 -6.29 9.16 -17.70
C THR A 509 -6.25 10.69 -17.75
N GLY A 510 -7.37 11.30 -18.15
CA GLY A 510 -7.55 12.76 -18.16
C GLY A 510 -8.43 13.29 -19.29
N THR A 511 -8.41 12.66 -20.48
CA THR A 511 -9.25 13.10 -21.61
C THR A 511 -10.65 12.49 -21.56
N SER A 512 -11.65 13.29 -21.17
CA SER A 512 -13.07 12.92 -21.17
C SER A 512 -13.68 12.93 -22.59
N ALA A 513 -13.21 12.00 -23.43
CA ALA A 513 -13.75 11.73 -24.76
C ALA A 513 -15.28 11.52 -24.68
N THR A 514 -16.04 12.47 -25.20
CA THR A 514 -17.41 12.69 -24.73
C THR A 514 -18.40 11.67 -25.30
N ILE A 515 -19.23 11.09 -24.43
CA ILE A 515 -20.09 9.90 -24.67
C ILE A 515 -21.17 10.10 -25.77
N PHE A 516 -21.27 11.28 -26.37
CA PHE A 516 -22.24 11.61 -27.42
C PHE A 516 -22.09 10.79 -28.72
N THR A 517 -20.87 10.38 -29.09
CA THR A 517 -20.64 9.66 -30.36
C THR A 517 -21.34 8.30 -30.42
N THR A 518 -21.27 7.52 -29.34
CA THR A 518 -21.91 6.20 -29.23
C THR A 518 -23.44 6.30 -29.27
N ILE A 519 -24.00 7.32 -28.62
CA ILE A 519 -25.45 7.57 -28.59
C ILE A 519 -25.95 8.02 -29.97
N ALA A 520 -25.21 8.88 -30.67
CA ALA A 520 -25.52 9.27 -32.06
C ALA A 520 -25.47 8.08 -33.03
N GLY A 521 -24.52 7.15 -32.85
CA GLY A 521 -24.45 5.88 -33.59
C GLY A 521 -25.70 5.01 -33.38
N ALA A 522 -26.13 4.81 -32.13
CA ALA A 522 -27.32 4.02 -31.82
C ALA A 522 -28.61 4.65 -32.41
N LEU A 523 -28.77 5.97 -32.28
CA LEU A 523 -29.94 6.70 -32.79
C LEU A 523 -30.02 6.71 -34.33
N SER A 524 -28.88 6.81 -35.02
CA SER A 524 -28.85 6.80 -36.49
C SER A 524 -29.19 5.41 -37.08
N VAL A 525 -28.77 4.32 -36.43
CA VAL A 525 -29.19 2.95 -36.80
C VAL A 525 -30.71 2.76 -36.62
N LEU A 526 -31.28 3.24 -35.50
CA LEU A 526 -32.73 3.20 -35.25
C LEU A 526 -33.51 4.05 -36.27
N GLY A 527 -33.02 5.25 -36.60
CA GLY A 527 -33.62 6.10 -37.63
C GLY A 527 -33.60 5.47 -39.02
N GLY A 528 -32.48 4.85 -39.41
CA GLY A 528 -32.36 4.11 -40.67
C GLY A 528 -33.38 2.97 -40.80
N PHE A 529 -33.58 2.21 -39.73
CA PHE A 529 -34.60 1.14 -39.70
C PHE A 529 -36.03 1.68 -39.77
N ALA A 530 -36.34 2.81 -39.13
CA ALA A 530 -37.65 3.45 -39.24
C ALA A 530 -37.96 3.89 -40.68
N ILE A 531 -36.99 4.50 -41.37
CA ILE A 531 -37.12 4.92 -42.78
C ILE A 531 -37.30 3.70 -43.70
N LEU A 532 -36.58 2.59 -43.45
CA LEU A 532 -36.72 1.34 -44.20
C LEU A 532 -38.08 0.67 -44.01
N MET A 533 -38.70 0.78 -42.83
CA MET A 533 -40.05 0.23 -42.60
C MET A 533 -41.17 1.09 -43.19
N ASN A 534 -40.91 2.37 -43.52
CA ASN A 534 -41.90 3.31 -44.05
C ASN A 534 -41.85 3.48 -45.59
N ARG A 535 -41.05 2.67 -46.30
CA ARG A 535 -40.84 2.74 -47.76
C ARG A 535 -41.50 1.60 -48.54
N LYS A 536 -42.84 1.57 -48.47
CA LYS A 536 -43.84 0.97 -49.38
C LYS A 536 -45.22 1.26 -48.76
N ASP A 537 -46.24 1.71 -49.48
CA ASP A 537 -46.48 1.58 -50.92
C ASP A 537 -46.61 2.92 -51.67
N VAL A 538 -46.13 2.95 -52.91
CA VAL A 538 -46.50 3.90 -53.98
C VAL A 538 -46.47 3.10 -55.29
N ASP A 539 -47.48 3.29 -56.15
CA ASP A 539 -47.83 2.36 -57.22
C ASP A 539 -46.84 2.21 -58.39
N VAL A 540 -46.88 1.03 -59.02
CA VAL A 540 -46.64 0.87 -60.47
C VAL A 540 -47.71 -0.06 -61.02
N ASN A 541 -48.54 0.44 -61.95
CA ASN A 541 -49.60 -0.31 -62.61
C ASN A 541 -49.09 -1.52 -63.41
N ARG A 542 -49.79 -2.66 -63.30
CA ARG A 542 -50.36 -3.33 -64.49
C ARG A 542 -51.54 -4.24 -64.15
#